data_AF-A0AB37E1Q3-F1
#
_entry.id   AF-A0AB37E1Q3-F1
#
_cell.length_a   1.000
_cell.length_b   1.000
_cell.length_c   1.000
_cell.angle_alpha   90.00
_cell.angle_beta   90.00
_cell.angle_gamma   90.00
#
_symmetry.space_group_name_H-M   'P 1'
#
loop_
_entity.id
_entity.type
_entity.pdbx_description
1 polymer ?
#
loop_
_entity_poly.entity_id
_entity_poly.type
_entity_poly.pdbx_seq_one_letter_code
_entity_poly.pdbx_strand_id
1 'polypeptide(L)'
;MQNQPLKAPLPRVSATHDAEGEMPTGLQRREGGRYSIRRRVPEDLVEAFGKKELTKALGTSDPKQARLLLPVFWSAYDQMFEQARAKISGKIGPREEVPLSEISPTIISLIELDTLRADRDAAAANGTLASFISLRRDALRLLQGMLDGEVPPDGDFRTIEGKRNALRALLTGESVNRRLKGTPYRRAIGTPF
;
A
#
# COMPACT_ATOMS: atom_id res chain seq x y z
N MET A 1 -11.32 45.25 59.08
CA MET A 1 -12.27 45.42 57.95
C MET A 1 -11.43 45.46 56.69
N GLN A 2 -11.33 44.32 55.99
CA GLN A 2 -12.01 44.01 54.71
C GLN A 2 -11.11 44.39 53.52
N ASN A 3 -10.88 43.60 52.49
CA ASN A 3 -11.13 42.19 52.17
C ASN A 3 -10.19 41.90 50.97
N GLN A 4 -9.27 40.93 51.08
CA GLN A 4 -8.55 40.43 49.90
C GLN A 4 -9.50 39.54 49.08
N PRO A 5 -9.62 39.71 47.75
CA PRO A 5 -10.45 38.82 46.95
C PRO A 5 -9.77 37.45 46.80
N LEU A 6 -10.55 36.40 47.08
CA LEU A 6 -10.19 34.99 46.93
C LEU A 6 -9.75 34.69 45.49
N LYS A 7 -8.53 34.18 45.35
CA LYS A 7 -7.97 33.68 44.09
C LYS A 7 -8.80 32.48 43.63
N ALA A 8 -9.42 32.58 42.45
CA ALA A 8 -10.19 31.49 41.85
C ALA A 8 -9.31 30.22 41.68
N PRO A 9 -9.85 29.01 41.92
CA PRO A 9 -9.09 27.79 41.74
C PRO A 9 -8.79 27.59 40.25
N LEU A 10 -7.52 27.33 39.93
CA LEU A 10 -7.09 26.98 38.57
C LEU A 10 -7.91 25.79 38.06
N PRO A 11 -8.33 25.78 36.78
CA PRO A 11 -8.97 24.60 36.21
C PRO A 11 -8.01 23.40 36.34
N ARG A 12 -8.48 22.30 36.92
CA ARG A 12 -7.76 21.02 36.90
C ARG A 12 -7.74 20.54 35.45
N VAL A 13 -6.68 20.87 34.72
CA VAL A 13 -6.41 20.25 33.42
C VAL A 13 -5.83 18.86 33.72
N SER A 14 -6.72 17.92 33.99
CA SER A 14 -6.42 16.50 34.00
C SER A 14 -6.33 16.02 32.54
N ALA A 15 -5.10 15.79 32.06
CA ALA A 15 -4.69 14.63 31.26
C ALA A 15 -3.41 14.96 30.49
N THR A 16 -2.29 14.53 31.06
CA THR A 16 -1.11 14.08 30.33
C THR A 16 -1.53 13.00 29.31
N HIS A 17 -1.08 13.13 28.07
CA HIS A 17 -0.62 12.05 27.18
C HIS A 17 -0.04 12.72 25.92
N ASP A 18 1.25 13.01 25.94
CA ASP A 18 2.30 12.14 25.39
C ASP A 18 2.47 12.34 23.88
N ALA A 19 3.64 12.88 23.55
CA ALA A 19 4.34 12.91 22.27
C ALA A 19 3.75 12.03 21.15
N GLU A 20 2.94 12.63 20.29
CA GLU A 20 2.61 12.08 18.97
C GLU A 20 2.92 13.18 17.95
N GLY A 21 3.91 12.93 17.08
CA GLY A 21 4.31 13.87 16.03
C GLY A 21 3.11 14.34 15.19
N GLU A 22 3.29 15.50 14.55
CA GLU A 22 2.28 16.21 13.76
C GLU A 22 1.31 15.25 13.04
N MET A 23 0.02 15.34 13.43
CA MET A 23 -1.01 14.45 12.92
C MET A 23 -1.19 14.69 11.42
N PRO A 24 -1.12 13.65 10.58
CA PRO A 24 -1.28 13.81 9.13
C PRO A 24 -2.60 14.47 8.77
N THR A 25 -2.59 15.30 7.72
CA THR A 25 -3.77 16.05 7.28
C THR A 25 -4.97 15.12 7.04
N GLY A 26 -6.12 15.49 7.61
CA GLY A 26 -7.36 14.73 7.50
C GLY A 26 -7.49 13.59 8.51
N LEU A 27 -6.47 13.28 9.33
CA LEU A 27 -6.61 12.34 10.44
C LEU A 27 -7.04 13.07 11.72
N GLN A 28 -8.15 12.64 12.31
CA GLN A 28 -8.72 13.25 13.51
C GLN A 28 -8.88 12.22 14.63
N ARG A 29 -8.47 12.59 15.85
CA ARG A 29 -8.74 11.81 17.06
C ARG A 29 -10.05 12.30 17.68
N ARG A 30 -10.99 11.38 17.93
CA ARG A 30 -12.29 11.67 18.56
C ARG A 30 -12.24 11.48 20.07
N GLU A 31 -13.26 12.01 20.75
CA GLU A 31 -13.55 11.69 22.13
C GLU A 31 -13.70 10.16 22.29
N GLY A 32 -13.00 9.58 23.28
CA GLY A 32 -12.86 8.12 23.43
C GLY A 32 -11.67 7.49 22.69
N GLY A 33 -10.75 8.29 22.13
CA GLY A 33 -9.47 7.82 21.62
C GLY A 33 -9.51 7.10 20.26
N ARG A 34 -10.67 7.06 19.60
CA ARG A 34 -10.83 6.46 18.27
C ARG A 34 -10.44 7.44 17.17
N TYR A 35 -9.89 6.95 16.07
CA TYR A 35 -9.48 7.77 14.93
C TYR A 35 -10.54 7.80 13.82
N SER A 36 -10.66 8.94 13.15
CA SER A 36 -11.48 9.15 11.96
C SER A 36 -10.73 9.91 10.88
N ILE A 37 -11.07 9.64 9.63
CA ILE A 37 -10.66 10.43 8.47
C ILE A 37 -11.69 11.51 8.19
N ARG A 38 -11.24 12.73 7.91
CA ARG A 38 -12.01 13.86 7.39
C ARG A 38 -11.40 14.27 6.06
N ARG A 39 -12.24 14.35 5.03
CA ARG A 39 -11.83 14.76 3.68
C ARG A 39 -12.82 15.76 3.10
N ARG A 40 -12.31 16.85 2.52
CA ARG A 40 -13.13 17.83 1.80
C ARG A 40 -13.62 17.23 0.48
N VAL A 41 -14.90 17.43 0.18
CA VAL A 41 -15.49 17.07 -1.12
C VAL A 41 -15.08 18.16 -2.14
N PRO A 42 -14.58 17.79 -3.32
CA PRO A 42 -14.32 18.73 -4.41
C PRO A 42 -15.55 19.60 -4.71
N GLU A 43 -15.36 20.89 -5.00
CA GLU A 43 -16.47 21.86 -5.14
C GLU A 43 -17.45 21.48 -6.24
N ASP A 44 -16.93 20.92 -7.33
CA ASP A 44 -17.68 20.36 -8.47
C ASP A 44 -18.59 19.19 -8.09
N LEU A 45 -18.33 18.54 -6.95
CA LEU A 45 -19.06 17.36 -6.47
C LEU A 45 -19.92 17.63 -5.23
N VAL A 46 -19.90 18.86 -4.68
CA VAL A 46 -20.66 19.17 -3.45
C VAL A 46 -22.15 18.97 -3.65
N GLU A 47 -22.69 19.34 -4.81
CA GLU A 47 -24.10 19.16 -5.15
C GLU A 47 -24.47 17.68 -5.24
N ALA A 48 -23.61 16.85 -5.86
CA ALA A 48 -23.83 15.42 -6.01
C ALA A 48 -23.76 14.64 -4.68
N PHE A 49 -22.92 15.09 -3.72
CA PHE A 49 -22.78 14.43 -2.42
C PHE A 49 -23.65 15.04 -1.32
N GLY A 50 -24.21 16.24 -1.54
CA GLY A 50 -25.03 16.97 -0.57
C GLY A 50 -24.28 17.47 0.67
N LYS A 51 -22.94 17.38 0.70
CA LYS A 51 -22.09 17.77 1.83
C LYS A 51 -20.72 18.23 1.36
N LYS A 52 -20.14 19.17 2.11
CA LYS A 52 -18.82 19.74 1.82
C LYS A 52 -17.67 18.86 2.31
N GLU A 53 -17.95 17.93 3.22
CA GLU A 53 -16.94 17.10 3.88
C GLU A 53 -17.45 15.69 4.17
N LEU A 54 -16.55 14.72 4.04
CA LEU A 54 -16.75 13.33 4.38
C LEU A 54 -15.96 13.01 5.64
N THR A 55 -16.66 12.55 6.68
CA THR A 55 -16.01 12.08 7.91
C THR A 55 -16.39 10.62 8.15
N LYS A 56 -15.39 9.74 8.29
CA LYS A 56 -15.61 8.30 8.54
C LYS A 56 -14.67 7.81 9.63
N ALA A 57 -15.17 6.98 10.54
CA ALA A 57 -14.35 6.33 11.54
C ALA A 57 -13.41 5.30 10.88
N LEU A 58 -12.13 5.28 11.27
CA LEU A 58 -11.15 4.31 10.78
C LEU A 58 -11.26 2.96 11.52
N GLY A 59 -12.07 2.89 12.57
CA GLY A 59 -12.32 1.65 13.32
C GLY A 59 -11.24 1.31 14.34
N THR A 60 -10.15 2.08 14.44
CA THR A 60 -9.04 1.83 15.36
C THR A 60 -8.85 2.96 16.38
N SER A 61 -8.33 2.62 17.56
CA SER A 61 -7.81 3.54 18.58
C SER A 61 -6.28 3.55 18.64
N ASP A 62 -5.61 2.77 17.79
CA ASP A 62 -4.15 2.74 17.68
C ASP A 62 -3.67 3.81 16.67
N PRO A 63 -2.85 4.79 17.10
CA PRO A 63 -2.30 5.83 16.22
C PRO A 63 -1.49 5.26 15.05
N LYS A 64 -0.74 4.17 15.24
CA LYS A 64 0.10 3.58 14.18
C LYS A 64 -0.77 2.97 13.08
N GLN A 65 -1.76 2.18 13.46
CA GLN A 65 -2.75 1.65 12.52
C GLN A 65 -3.54 2.76 11.82
N ALA A 66 -3.92 3.81 12.54
CA ALA A 66 -4.64 4.94 11.96
C ALA A 66 -3.83 5.65 10.85
N ARG A 67 -2.52 5.83 11.06
CA ARG A 67 -1.60 6.39 10.04
C ARG A 67 -1.50 5.51 8.79
N LEU A 68 -1.50 4.17 8.95
CA LEU A 68 -1.46 3.23 7.82
C LEU A 68 -2.78 3.15 7.04
N LEU A 69 -3.91 3.27 7.74
CA LEU A 69 -5.23 3.24 7.11
C LEU A 69 -5.55 4.52 6.34
N LEU A 70 -4.96 5.66 6.74
CA LEU A 70 -5.26 6.95 6.15
C LEU A 70 -5.06 6.97 4.61
N PRO A 71 -3.92 6.58 4.02
CA PRO A 71 -3.74 6.54 2.56
C PRO A 71 -4.76 5.65 1.84
N VAL A 72 -5.15 4.52 2.44
CA VAL A 72 -6.13 3.59 1.87
C VAL A 72 -7.51 4.24 1.75
N PHE A 73 -7.96 4.89 2.83
CA PHE A 73 -9.24 5.61 2.82
C PHE A 73 -9.19 6.88 1.96
N TRP A 74 -8.05 7.54 1.85
CA TRP A 74 -7.85 8.60 0.88
C TRP A 74 -8.07 8.07 -0.55
N SER A 75 -7.33 7.04 -0.97
CA SER A 75 -7.49 6.46 -2.31
C SER A 75 -8.93 6.00 -2.60
N ALA A 76 -9.61 5.41 -1.62
CA ALA A 76 -11.02 5.02 -1.76
C ALA A 76 -11.94 6.24 -2.02
N TYR A 77 -11.71 7.36 -1.33
CA TYR A 77 -12.46 8.58 -1.60
C TYR A 77 -12.12 9.21 -2.95
N ASP A 78 -10.86 9.14 -3.41
CA ASP A 78 -10.48 9.59 -4.75
C ASP A 78 -11.23 8.80 -5.82
N GLN A 79 -11.26 7.47 -5.71
CA GLN A 79 -12.01 6.61 -6.62
C GLN A 79 -13.51 6.95 -6.61
N MET A 80 -14.07 7.22 -5.44
CA MET A 80 -15.48 7.59 -5.31
C MET A 80 -15.79 8.94 -5.97
N PHE A 81 -14.90 9.92 -5.84
CA PHE A 81 -15.04 11.22 -6.50
C PHE A 81 -14.90 11.10 -8.01
N GLU A 82 -13.95 10.30 -8.49
CA GLU A 82 -13.76 10.06 -9.92
C GLU A 82 -14.99 9.38 -10.54
N GLN A 83 -15.56 8.38 -9.86
CA GLN A 83 -16.82 7.76 -10.28
C GLN A 83 -17.98 8.77 -10.31
N ALA A 84 -18.03 9.71 -9.37
CA ALA A 84 -19.05 10.75 -9.36
C ALA A 84 -18.88 11.73 -10.54
N ARG A 85 -17.63 12.11 -10.87
CA ARG A 85 -17.32 12.92 -12.06
C ARG A 85 -17.67 12.22 -13.35
N ALA A 86 -17.36 10.93 -13.47
CA ALA A 86 -17.73 10.12 -14.63
C ALA A 86 -19.26 10.07 -14.84
N LYS A 87 -20.04 9.99 -13.74
CA LYS A 87 -21.50 10.04 -13.79
C LYS A 87 -22.05 11.41 -14.22
N ILE A 88 -21.49 12.51 -13.69
CA ILE A 88 -21.96 13.88 -13.99
C ILE A 88 -21.60 14.28 -15.43
N SER A 89 -20.38 13.96 -15.86
CA SER A 89 -19.89 14.36 -17.18
C SER A 89 -20.53 13.58 -18.34
N GLY A 90 -21.26 12.48 -18.06
CA GLY A 90 -21.79 11.56 -19.08
C GLY A 90 -20.69 10.90 -19.93
N LYS A 91 -19.43 11.25 -19.71
CA LYS A 91 -18.25 10.67 -20.31
C LYS A 91 -17.73 9.66 -19.31
N ILE A 92 -17.89 8.39 -19.63
CA ILE A 92 -16.87 7.40 -19.26
C ILE A 92 -15.65 7.84 -20.08
N GLY A 93 -14.89 8.81 -19.59
CA GLY A 93 -13.56 9.05 -20.11
C GLY A 93 -12.82 7.72 -19.99
N PRO A 94 -12.22 7.18 -21.07
CA PRO A 94 -11.39 6.00 -20.91
C PRO A 94 -10.41 6.33 -19.80
N ARG A 95 -10.34 5.45 -18.78
CA ARG A 95 -9.25 5.47 -17.82
C ARG A 95 -8.00 5.61 -18.68
N GLU A 96 -7.23 6.68 -18.49
CA GLU A 96 -5.92 6.76 -19.10
C GLU A 96 -5.15 5.60 -18.48
N GLU A 97 -5.17 4.46 -19.16
CA GLU A 97 -4.42 3.28 -18.79
C GLU A 97 -2.99 3.72 -18.96
N VAL A 98 -2.40 4.24 -17.88
CA VAL A 98 -0.95 4.39 -17.80
C VAL A 98 -0.42 3.01 -18.19
N PRO A 99 0.20 2.88 -19.37
CA PRO A 99 0.52 1.57 -19.87
C PRO A 99 1.45 0.94 -18.84
N LEU A 100 1.17 -0.31 -18.46
CA LEU A 100 1.92 -1.03 -17.42
C LEU A 100 3.44 -1.03 -17.69
N SER A 101 3.87 -0.74 -18.92
CA SER A 101 5.26 -0.51 -19.36
C SER A 101 5.93 0.74 -18.76
N GLU A 102 5.19 1.75 -18.30
CA GLU A 102 5.74 2.90 -17.55
C GLU A 102 5.93 2.61 -16.06
N ILE A 103 5.38 1.49 -15.60
CA ILE A 103 5.35 1.12 -14.20
C ILE A 103 6.66 0.39 -13.85
N SER A 104 7.27 0.76 -12.72
CA SER A 104 8.46 0.09 -12.18
C SER A 104 8.27 -1.43 -12.09
N PRO A 105 9.27 -2.27 -12.46
CA PRO A 105 9.21 -3.72 -12.33
C PRO A 105 8.78 -4.20 -10.95
N THR A 106 9.09 -3.42 -9.90
CA THR A 106 8.67 -3.71 -8.52
C THR A 106 7.15 -3.71 -8.36
N ILE A 107 6.43 -2.74 -8.94
CA ILE A 107 4.97 -2.68 -8.83
C ILE A 107 4.33 -3.82 -9.64
N ILE A 108 4.84 -4.10 -10.84
CA ILE A 108 4.43 -5.25 -11.65
C ILE A 108 4.57 -6.54 -10.83
N SER A 109 5.70 -6.69 -10.14
CA SER A 109 5.98 -7.88 -9.33
C SER A 109 5.05 -8.04 -8.12
N LEU A 110 4.58 -6.94 -7.52
CA LEU A 110 3.66 -6.99 -6.39
C LEU A 110 2.26 -7.42 -6.83
N ILE A 111 1.77 -6.84 -7.93
CA ILE A 111 0.48 -7.19 -8.52
C ILE A 111 0.48 -8.67 -8.94
N GLU A 112 1.49 -9.08 -9.69
CA GLU A 112 1.61 -10.45 -10.19
C GLU A 112 1.73 -11.47 -9.04
N LEU A 113 2.43 -11.12 -7.94
CA LEU A 113 2.56 -11.99 -6.79
C LEU A 113 1.22 -12.26 -6.10
N ASP A 114 0.35 -11.26 -5.99
CA ASP A 114 -0.98 -11.42 -5.40
C ASP A 114 -1.85 -12.34 -6.27
N THR A 115 -1.82 -12.17 -7.60
CA THR A 115 -2.49 -13.08 -8.55
C THR A 115 -1.95 -14.51 -8.42
N LEU A 116 -0.63 -14.68 -8.42
CA LEU A 116 0.00 -16.00 -8.30
C LEU A 116 -0.33 -16.71 -6.98
N ARG A 117 -0.51 -15.97 -5.88
CA ARG A 117 -0.93 -16.53 -4.60
C ARG A 117 -2.38 -17.01 -4.65
N ALA A 118 -3.28 -16.22 -5.23
CA ALA A 118 -4.67 -16.62 -5.43
C ALA A 118 -4.76 -17.89 -6.31
N ASP A 119 -4.03 -17.93 -7.42
CA ASP A 119 -3.98 -19.11 -8.29
C ASP A 119 -3.40 -20.33 -7.58
N ARG A 120 -2.36 -20.15 -6.76
CA ARG A 120 -1.76 -21.23 -5.97
C ARG A 120 -2.78 -21.81 -4.99
N ASP A 121 -3.50 -20.94 -4.29
CA ASP A 121 -4.48 -21.36 -3.30
C ASP A 121 -5.67 -22.07 -3.98
N ALA A 122 -6.10 -21.60 -5.15
CA ALA A 122 -7.08 -22.30 -5.99
C ALA A 122 -6.56 -23.66 -6.50
N ALA A 123 -5.30 -23.75 -6.95
CA ALA A 123 -4.68 -25.01 -7.36
C ALA A 123 -4.56 -26.00 -6.19
N ALA A 124 -4.29 -25.51 -4.99
CA ALA A 124 -4.30 -26.33 -3.78
C ALA A 124 -5.70 -26.87 -3.48
N ALA A 125 -6.74 -26.03 -3.56
CA ALA A 125 -8.13 -26.44 -3.37
C ALA A 125 -8.58 -27.49 -4.40
N ASN A 126 -8.09 -27.39 -5.65
CA ASN A 126 -8.42 -28.30 -6.74
C ASN A 126 -7.50 -29.52 -6.85
N GLY A 127 -6.53 -29.70 -5.94
CA GLY A 127 -5.59 -30.83 -5.97
C GLY A 127 -4.55 -30.77 -7.11
N THR A 128 -4.39 -29.63 -7.79
CA THR A 128 -3.49 -29.43 -8.93
C THR A 128 -2.22 -28.67 -8.57
N LEU A 129 -1.93 -28.50 -7.27
CA LEU A 129 -0.81 -27.70 -6.77
C LEU A 129 0.55 -28.15 -7.34
N ALA A 130 0.80 -29.45 -7.48
CA ALA A 130 2.08 -29.94 -8.01
C ALA A 130 2.32 -29.48 -9.45
N SER A 131 1.29 -29.60 -10.31
CA SER A 131 1.33 -29.14 -11.70
C SER A 131 1.48 -27.63 -11.78
N PHE A 132 0.74 -26.89 -10.93
CA PHE A 132 0.89 -25.43 -10.82
C PHE A 132 2.34 -25.04 -10.50
N ILE A 133 2.94 -25.64 -9.47
CA ILE A 133 4.33 -25.32 -9.08
C ILE A 133 5.32 -25.68 -10.19
N SER A 134 5.13 -26.80 -10.89
CA SER A 134 5.98 -27.16 -12.04
C SER A 134 5.92 -26.11 -13.14
N LEU A 135 4.72 -25.73 -13.56
CA LEU A 135 4.48 -24.69 -14.57
C LEU A 135 5.11 -23.34 -14.16
N ARG A 136 5.00 -22.94 -12.88
CA ARG A 136 5.60 -21.70 -12.39
C ARG A 136 7.13 -21.75 -12.38
N ARG A 137 7.75 -22.91 -12.16
CA ARG A 137 9.21 -23.09 -12.29
C ARG A 137 9.68 -22.95 -13.73
N ASP A 138 8.92 -23.52 -14.67
CA ASP A 138 9.27 -23.42 -16.10
C ASP A 138 9.09 -21.98 -16.61
N ALA A 139 8.03 -21.29 -16.20
CA ALA A 139 7.86 -19.87 -16.47
C ALA A 139 9.00 -19.02 -15.88
N LEU A 140 9.47 -19.32 -14.66
CA LEU A 140 10.59 -18.62 -14.05
C LEU A 140 11.87 -18.79 -14.88
N ARG A 141 12.16 -20.02 -15.35
CA ARG A 141 13.32 -20.29 -16.21
C ARG A 141 13.23 -19.53 -17.53
N LEU A 142 12.06 -19.53 -18.18
CA LEU A 142 11.85 -18.84 -19.44
C LEU A 142 12.11 -17.33 -19.30
N LEU A 143 11.50 -16.68 -18.31
CA LEU A 143 11.68 -15.25 -18.09
C LEU A 143 13.11 -14.90 -17.68
N GLN A 144 13.78 -15.77 -16.93
CA GLN A 144 15.20 -15.58 -16.61
C GLN A 144 16.07 -15.69 -17.87
N GLY A 145 15.82 -16.67 -18.74
CA GLY A 145 16.51 -16.80 -20.03
C GLY A 145 16.27 -15.60 -20.95
N MET A 146 15.09 -14.99 -20.93
CA MET A 146 14.83 -13.74 -21.66
C MET A 146 15.65 -12.56 -21.14
N LEU A 147 15.83 -12.45 -19.83
CA LEU A 147 16.64 -11.39 -19.20
C LEU A 147 18.14 -11.61 -19.39
N ASP A 148 18.58 -12.86 -19.44
CA ASP A 148 19.97 -13.25 -19.64
C ASP A 148 20.37 -13.24 -21.13
N GLY A 149 19.41 -13.02 -22.04
CA GLY A 149 19.63 -13.00 -23.49
C GLY A 149 19.76 -14.38 -24.13
N GLU A 150 19.47 -15.45 -23.39
CA GLU A 150 19.46 -16.83 -23.88
C GLU A 150 18.22 -17.13 -24.74
N VAL A 151 17.12 -16.41 -24.47
CA VAL A 151 15.86 -16.51 -25.19
C VAL A 151 15.46 -15.13 -25.70
N PRO A 152 14.97 -14.98 -26.94
CA PRO A 152 14.44 -13.70 -27.42
C PRO A 152 13.29 -13.22 -26.51
N PRO A 153 13.32 -11.95 -26.04
CA PRO A 153 12.23 -11.42 -25.24
C PRO A 153 10.96 -11.26 -26.09
N ASP A 154 9.81 -11.57 -25.50
CA ASP A 154 8.48 -11.45 -26.13
C ASP A 154 7.72 -10.18 -25.70
N GLY A 155 8.40 -9.25 -25.03
CA GLY A 155 7.79 -8.01 -24.54
C GLY A 155 8.79 -7.07 -23.86
N ASP A 156 8.24 -6.07 -23.16
CA ASP A 156 9.04 -5.09 -22.40
C ASP A 156 9.82 -5.77 -21.25
N PHE A 157 11.13 -5.55 -21.23
CA PHE A 157 12.03 -6.02 -20.19
C PHE A 157 11.56 -5.69 -18.77
N ARG A 158 10.90 -4.54 -18.55
CA ARG A 158 10.35 -4.18 -17.23
C ARG A 158 9.25 -5.14 -16.78
N THR A 159 8.41 -5.56 -17.71
CA THR A 159 7.33 -6.51 -17.46
C THR A 159 7.88 -7.91 -17.23
N ILE A 160 8.87 -8.32 -18.05
CA ILE A 160 9.57 -9.60 -17.91
C ILE A 160 10.25 -9.67 -16.53
N GLU A 161 10.97 -8.61 -16.14
CA GLU A 161 11.64 -8.52 -14.84
C GLU A 161 10.65 -8.57 -13.68
N GLY A 162 9.54 -7.82 -13.77
CA GLY A 162 8.49 -7.82 -12.74
C GLY A 162 7.88 -9.21 -12.52
N LYS A 163 7.48 -9.88 -13.60
CA LYS A 163 6.93 -11.25 -13.56
C LYS A 163 7.94 -12.26 -13.02
N ARG A 164 9.20 -12.16 -13.45
CA ARG A 164 10.32 -13.00 -12.96
C ARG A 164 10.48 -12.84 -11.45
N ASN A 165 10.47 -11.61 -10.95
CA ASN A 165 10.61 -11.31 -9.52
C ASN A 165 9.43 -11.86 -8.70
N ALA A 166 8.19 -11.77 -9.22
CA ALA A 166 7.01 -12.34 -8.57
C ALA A 166 7.09 -13.87 -8.45
N LEU A 167 7.44 -14.56 -9.55
CA LEU A 167 7.59 -16.02 -9.55
C LEU A 167 8.71 -16.48 -8.61
N ARG A 168 9.84 -15.76 -8.59
CA ARG A 168 10.91 -16.02 -7.64
C ARG A 168 10.40 -15.90 -6.20
N ALA A 169 9.71 -14.81 -5.87
CA ALA A 169 9.16 -14.59 -4.54
C ALA A 169 8.15 -15.68 -4.11
N LEU A 170 7.28 -16.11 -5.03
CA LEU A 170 6.33 -17.20 -4.79
C LEU A 170 7.04 -18.53 -4.48
N LEU A 171 8.06 -18.88 -5.27
CA LEU A 171 8.70 -20.20 -5.23
C LEU A 171 9.76 -20.35 -4.14
N THR A 172 10.45 -19.26 -3.78
CA THR A 172 11.55 -19.29 -2.80
C THR A 172 11.19 -18.64 -1.47
N GLY A 173 10.07 -17.92 -1.39
CA GLY A 173 9.70 -17.13 -0.22
C GLY A 173 10.56 -15.88 -0.03
N GLU A 174 11.44 -15.53 -0.97
CA GLU A 174 12.21 -14.29 -0.92
C GLU A 174 11.32 -13.07 -1.17
N SER A 175 11.54 -11.97 -0.43
CA SER A 175 10.76 -10.75 -0.63
C SER A 175 11.11 -10.07 -1.95
N VAL A 176 10.06 -9.58 -2.64
CA VAL A 176 10.17 -8.86 -3.93
C VAL A 176 10.94 -7.53 -3.83
N ASN A 177 11.17 -7.05 -2.61
CA ASN A 177 11.77 -5.75 -2.28
C ASN A 177 13.24 -5.83 -1.82
N ARG A 178 13.96 -6.92 -2.10
CA ARG A 178 15.38 -6.99 -1.72
C ARG A 178 16.21 -6.04 -2.60
N ARG A 179 16.32 -4.76 -2.18
CA ARG A 179 17.54 -3.97 -2.42
C ARG A 179 18.70 -4.90 -2.14
N LEU A 180 19.58 -5.07 -3.12
CA LEU A 180 20.85 -5.78 -3.02
C LEU A 180 21.47 -5.50 -1.64
N LYS A 181 21.26 -6.42 -0.68
CA LYS A 181 22.09 -6.42 0.51
C LYS A 181 23.45 -6.81 -0.02
N GLY A 182 24.36 -5.84 0.04
CA GLY A 182 25.70 -5.94 -0.53
C GLY A 182 26.35 -7.27 -0.21
N THR A 183 27.15 -7.73 -1.18
CA THR A 183 28.20 -8.72 -1.01
C THR A 183 28.69 -8.80 0.44
N PRO A 184 28.53 -9.94 1.13
CA PRO A 184 29.16 -10.10 2.43
C PRO A 184 30.66 -10.05 2.22
N TYR A 185 31.29 -9.04 2.81
CA TYR A 185 32.73 -8.91 2.94
C TYR A 185 33.27 -10.24 3.51
N ARG A 186 34.02 -11.00 2.70
CA ARG A 186 34.77 -12.18 3.16
C ARG A 186 35.64 -11.71 4.33
N ARG A 187 35.37 -12.18 5.54
CA ARG A 187 36.39 -12.17 6.61
C ARG A 187 37.50 -13.08 6.13
N ALA A 188 38.65 -12.48 5.80
CA ALA A 188 39.91 -13.19 5.70
C ALA A 188 40.15 -13.88 7.05
N ILE A 189 40.04 -15.20 7.05
CA ILE A 189 40.39 -16.06 8.18
C ILE A 189 41.91 -16.11 8.17
N GLY A 190 42.53 -15.59 9.24
CA GLY A 190 43.98 -15.65 9.42
C GLY A 190 44.44 -17.09 9.52
N THR A 191 45.41 -17.45 8.69
CA THR A 191 46.30 -18.60 8.86
C THR A 191 47.31 -18.30 9.96
N PRO A 192 47.50 -19.17 10.97
CA PRO A 192 48.67 -19.08 11.83
C PRO A 192 49.88 -19.73 11.12
N PHE A 193 51.03 -19.05 11.21
CA PHE A 193 52.34 -19.70 11.15
C PHE A 193 52.75 -20.10 12.57
#